data_AF-A0A8J6FV71-F1
#
_entry.id   AF-A0A8J6FV71-F1
#
_cell.length_a   1.000
_cell.length_b   1.000
_cell.length_c   1.000
_cell.angle_alpha   90.00
_cell.angle_beta   90.00
_cell.angle_gamma   90.00
#
_symmetry.space_group_name_H-M   'P 1'
#
loop_
_entity.id
_entity.type
_entity.pdbx_description
1 polymer ?
#
loop_
_entity_poly.entity_id
_entity_poly.type
_entity_poly.pdbx_seq_one_letter_code
_entity_poly.pdbx_strand_id
1 'polypeptide(L)'
;MVLEEVPIMKPWFYITYEKYPVLDIYHLLDDFIEGNLHIMTECPPVEVTSEVDRDVLTGKCVQYKKSNGTQKSGKIIHQVPTKPPMYFIKLDNDVYIYVYDLVKSR
;
A
#
# COMPACT_ATOMS: atom_id res chain seq x y z
N MET A 1 -9.10 -0.28 0.23
CA MET A 1 -8.61 0.45 -0.97
C MET A 1 -7.93 -0.52 -1.91
N VAL A 2 -8.15 -0.34 -3.21
CA VAL A 2 -7.48 -1.11 -4.28
C VAL A 2 -6.19 -0.41 -4.67
N LEU A 3 -5.08 -1.15 -4.71
CA LEU A 3 -3.74 -0.60 -4.87
C LEU A 3 -3.27 -0.71 -6.32
N GLU A 4 -3.21 -1.94 -6.83
CA GLU A 4 -2.83 -2.25 -8.21
C GLU A 4 -3.23 -3.70 -8.55
N GLU A 5 -3.14 -4.08 -9.84
CA GLU A 5 -3.35 -5.45 -10.30
C GLU A 5 -2.11 -6.31 -10.00
N VAL A 6 -2.31 -7.55 -9.56
CA VAL A 6 -1.24 -8.51 -9.32
C VAL A 6 -0.57 -8.88 -10.66
N PRO A 7 0.74 -8.67 -10.84
CA PRO A 7 1.39 -8.81 -12.14
C PRO A 7 1.31 -10.21 -12.76
N ILE A 8 1.36 -11.26 -11.92
CA ILE A 8 1.46 -12.66 -12.36
C ILE A 8 0.09 -13.34 -12.42
N MET A 9 -0.83 -12.92 -11.55
CA MET A 9 -2.10 -13.62 -11.31
C MET A 9 -3.25 -12.69 -11.68
N LYS A 10 -3.58 -12.63 -12.97
CA LYS A 10 -4.63 -11.75 -13.48
C LYS A 10 -5.97 -12.50 -13.56
N PRO A 11 -7.10 -11.88 -13.16
CA PRO A 11 -7.26 -10.49 -12.72
C PRO A 11 -7.41 -10.38 -11.19
N TRP A 12 -6.35 -10.63 -10.42
CA TRP A 12 -6.34 -10.40 -8.97
C TRP A 12 -5.77 -9.03 -8.64
N PHE A 13 -6.16 -8.48 -7.51
CA PHE A 13 -5.79 -7.13 -7.09
C PHE A 13 -5.15 -7.15 -5.71
N TYR A 14 -4.11 -6.35 -5.56
CA TYR A 14 -3.60 -5.98 -4.25
C TYR A 14 -4.56 -5.00 -3.59
N ILE A 15 -4.96 -5.32 -2.36
CA ILE A 15 -5.83 -4.45 -1.56
C ILE A 15 -5.26 -4.26 -0.17
N THR A 16 -5.76 -3.24 0.52
CA THR A 16 -5.54 -3.06 1.95
C THR A 16 -6.75 -2.42 2.61
N TYR A 17 -6.82 -2.52 3.94
CA TYR A 17 -7.89 -1.97 4.76
C TYR A 17 -7.34 -0.92 5.72
N GLU A 18 -8.09 0.17 5.94
CA GLU A 18 -7.64 1.27 6.81
C GLU A 18 -7.30 0.82 8.24
N LYS A 19 -8.15 -0.05 8.82
CA LYS A 19 -7.97 -0.56 10.19
C LYS A 19 -6.82 -1.57 10.31
N TYR A 20 -6.48 -2.24 9.21
CA TYR A 20 -5.49 -3.30 9.16
C TYR A 20 -4.66 -3.13 7.88
N PRO A 21 -3.59 -2.31 7.92
CA PRO A 21 -2.83 -1.90 6.74
C PRO A 21 -1.86 -3.01 6.29
N VAL A 22 -2.38 -4.23 6.13
CA VAL A 22 -1.68 -5.38 5.57
C VAL A 22 -2.08 -5.51 4.11
N LEU A 23 -1.17 -6.04 3.30
CA LEU A 23 -1.38 -6.33 1.89
C LEU A 23 -2.14 -7.65 1.75
N ASP A 24 -3.31 -7.59 1.14
CA ASP A 24 -4.12 -8.76 0.77
C ASP A 24 -4.28 -8.85 -0.75
N ILE A 25 -4.69 -10.02 -1.23
CA ILE A 25 -4.85 -10.33 -2.66
C ILE A 25 -6.24 -10.93 -2.87
N TYR A 26 -7.07 -10.30 -3.69
CA TYR A 26 -8.45 -10.74 -3.95
C TYR A 26 -8.82 -10.67 -5.44
N HIS A 27 -9.74 -11.54 -5.84
CA HIS A 27 -10.41 -11.50 -7.14
C HIS A 27 -11.67 -10.61 -7.03
N LEU A 28 -11.49 -9.30 -7.21
CA LEU A 28 -12.54 -8.31 -6.92
C LEU A 28 -13.65 -8.20 -7.97
N LEU A 29 -13.44 -8.75 -9.18
CA LEU A 29 -14.38 -8.57 -10.28
C LEU A 29 -15.72 -9.27 -9.99
N ASP A 30 -15.67 -10.48 -9.44
CA ASP A 30 -16.88 -11.23 -9.09
C ASP A 30 -17.65 -10.50 -7.99
N ASP A 31 -16.96 -10.05 -6.94
CA ASP A 31 -17.57 -9.27 -5.85
C ASP A 31 -18.24 -7.99 -6.36
N PHE A 32 -17.65 -7.32 -7.35
CA PHE A 32 -18.24 -6.14 -7.97
C PHE A 32 -19.50 -6.47 -8.79
N ILE A 33 -19.46 -7.54 -9.58
CA ILE A 33 -20.59 -7.99 -10.41
C ILE A 33 -21.76 -8.46 -9.53
N GLU A 34 -21.46 -9.17 -8.44
CA GLU A 34 -22.45 -9.66 -7.47
C GLU A 34 -23.00 -8.56 -6.56
N GLY A 35 -22.38 -7.37 -6.57
CA GLY A 35 -22.78 -6.24 -5.74
C GLY A 35 -22.30 -6.32 -4.29
N ASN A 36 -21.37 -7.22 -3.98
CA ASN A 36 -20.70 -7.34 -2.68
C ASN A 36 -19.61 -6.27 -2.48
N LEU A 37 -19.12 -5.68 -3.58
CA LEU A 37 -18.12 -4.62 -3.60
C LEU A 37 -18.69 -3.35 -4.25
N HIS A 38 -18.53 -2.22 -3.57
CA HIS A 38 -18.90 -0.91 -4.09
C HIS A 38 -17.68 0.01 -4.20
N ILE A 39 -17.54 0.66 -5.35
CA ILE A 39 -16.51 1.69 -5.56
C ILE A 39 -17.02 2.98 -4.95
N MET A 40 -16.34 3.47 -3.92
CA MET A 40 -16.60 4.77 -3.33
C MET A 40 -15.91 5.85 -4.16
N THR A 41 -16.67 6.90 -4.52
CA THR A 41 -16.10 8.08 -5.19
C THR A 41 -15.47 8.98 -4.12
N GLU A 42 -14.16 8.92 -3.94
CA GLU A 42 -13.43 9.93 -3.15
C GLU A 42 -12.88 11.04 -4.09
N CYS A 43 -13.12 12.31 -3.74
CA CYS A 43 -12.78 13.56 -4.46
C CYS A 43 -11.27 13.93 -4.42
N PRO A 44 -10.84 15.03 -5.08
CA PRO A 44 -10.64 15.30 -6.51
C PRO A 44 -9.26 14.73 -7.00
N PRO A 45 -8.83 14.91 -8.26
CA PRO A 45 -7.54 14.41 -8.72
C PRO A 45 -6.44 15.17 -7.98
N VAL A 46 -5.74 14.51 -7.06
CA VAL A 46 -4.47 15.03 -6.53
C VAL A 46 -3.51 15.14 -7.71
N GLU A 47 -2.73 16.22 -7.79
CA GLU A 47 -1.84 16.52 -8.93
C GLU A 47 -0.87 15.36 -9.21
N VAL A 48 -0.56 15.12 -10.49
CA VAL A 48 0.44 14.11 -10.92
C VAL A 48 1.79 14.57 -10.41
N THR A 49 2.26 14.01 -9.31
CA THR A 49 3.69 14.10 -8.96
C THR A 49 4.48 13.45 -10.09
N SER A 50 5.47 14.18 -10.60
CA SER A 50 6.27 13.78 -11.74
C SER A 50 6.85 12.38 -11.53
N GLU A 51 6.88 11.57 -12.59
CA GLU A 51 7.43 10.21 -12.63
C GLU A 51 8.89 10.08 -12.15
N VAL A 52 9.58 11.22 -12.01
CA VAL A 52 10.99 11.37 -11.63
C VAL A 52 11.30 10.91 -10.20
N ASP A 53 10.31 10.90 -9.29
CA ASP A 53 10.50 10.52 -7.88
C ASP A 53 10.07 9.07 -7.56
N ARG A 54 9.66 8.29 -8.57
CA ARG A 54 9.33 6.88 -8.36
C ARG A 54 10.59 6.09 -7.98
N ASP A 55 10.46 5.25 -6.96
CA ASP A 55 11.42 4.25 -6.52
C ASP A 55 12.62 4.75 -5.67
N VAL A 56 12.71 6.05 -5.36
CA VAL A 56 13.81 6.64 -4.56
C VAL A 56 13.92 6.04 -3.15
N LEU A 57 12.82 5.51 -2.62
CA LEU A 57 12.75 4.93 -1.28
C LEU A 57 12.83 3.40 -1.27
N THR A 58 12.61 2.74 -2.40
CA THR A 58 12.69 1.27 -2.46
C THR A 58 14.08 0.81 -2.09
N GLY A 59 14.14 -0.23 -1.26
CA GLY A 59 15.39 -0.74 -0.73
C GLY A 59 15.86 -0.06 0.56
N LYS A 60 15.33 1.11 0.93
CA LYS A 60 15.73 1.80 2.17
C LYS A 60 15.15 1.13 3.41
N CYS A 61 15.93 1.15 4.49
CA CYS A 61 15.48 0.72 5.80
C CYS A 61 14.55 1.76 6.42
N VAL A 62 13.53 1.29 7.13
CA VAL A 62 12.59 2.12 7.89
C VAL A 62 12.54 1.66 9.33
N GLN A 63 12.26 2.60 10.23
CA GLN A 63 11.99 2.30 11.63
C GLN A 63 10.59 2.76 11.97
N TYR A 64 9.79 1.85 12.52
CA TYR A 64 8.44 2.10 12.99
C TYR A 64 8.44 2.07 14.52
N LYS A 65 8.01 3.17 15.14
CA LYS A 65 7.85 3.26 16.59
C LYS A 65 6.39 3.04 16.96
N LYS A 66 6.11 1.99 17.71
CA LYS A 66 4.79 1.73 18.28
C LYS A 66 4.48 2.71 19.41
N SER A 67 3.20 2.88 19.71
CA SER A 67 2.72 3.70 20.83
C SER A 67 3.27 3.27 22.19
N ASN A 68 3.55 1.97 22.36
CA ASN A 68 4.18 1.41 23.56
C ASN A 68 5.70 1.66 23.64
N GLY A 69 6.28 2.44 22.73
CA GLY A 69 7.70 2.79 22.70
C GLY A 69 8.60 1.75 22.03
N THR A 70 8.11 0.55 21.71
CA THR A 70 8.90 -0.45 20.97
C THR A 70 9.13 -0.03 19.53
N GLN A 71 10.34 -0.28 19.05
CA GLN A 71 10.73 0.04 17.68
C GLN A 71 10.87 -1.25 16.87
N LYS A 72 10.29 -1.27 15.67
CA LYS A 72 10.49 -2.31 14.67
C LYS A 72 11.26 -1.73 13.50
N SER A 73 12.22 -2.47 12.97
CA SER A 73 12.89 -2.16 11.72
C SER A 73 12.21 -2.90 10.56
N GLY A 74 12.44 -2.41 9.35
CA GLY A 74 11.98 -3.05 8.13
C GLY A 74 12.56 -2.40 6.90
N LYS A 75 12.06 -2.81 5.74
CA LYS A 75 12.53 -2.35 4.44
C LYS A 75 11.36 -2.00 3.54
N ILE A 76 11.50 -0.91 2.79
CA ILE A 76 10.57 -0.56 1.71
C ILE A 76 10.90 -1.48 0.53
N ILE A 77 9.91 -2.25 0.09
CA ILE A 77 10.09 -3.26 -0.97
C ILE A 77 9.40 -2.88 -2.28
N HIS A 78 8.44 -1.95 -2.24
CA HIS A 78 7.74 -1.50 -3.43
C HIS A 78 7.05 -0.15 -3.18
N GLN A 79 6.93 0.67 -4.22
CA GLN A 79 6.14 1.90 -4.22
C GLN A 79 4.92 1.70 -5.13
N VAL A 80 3.74 1.78 -4.54
CA VAL A 80 2.45 1.74 -5.22
C VAL A 80 2.22 3.04 -5.99
N PRO A 81 1.79 3.00 -7.25
CA PRO A 81 1.60 4.20 -8.08
C PRO A 81 0.33 5.01 -7.75
N THR A 82 -0.31 4.78 -6.60
CA THR A 82 -1.50 5.53 -6.14
C THR A 82 -1.14 6.94 -5.64
N LYS A 83 -2.15 7.81 -5.47
CA LYS A 83 -1.98 9.14 -4.87
C LYS A 83 -2.64 9.22 -3.49
N PRO A 84 -1.95 9.70 -2.44
CA PRO A 84 -0.49 9.87 -2.34
C PRO A 84 0.26 8.53 -2.55
N PRO A 85 1.57 8.56 -2.86
CA PRO A 85 2.34 7.33 -3.08
C PRO A 85 2.35 6.49 -1.80
N MET A 86 1.95 5.23 -1.93
CA MET A 86 1.96 4.28 -0.83
C MET A 86 3.10 3.29 -1.00
N TYR A 87 3.54 2.68 0.09
CA TYR A 87 4.70 1.81 0.10
C TYR A 87 4.38 0.47 0.73
N PHE A 88 4.86 -0.59 0.09
CA PHE A 88 4.92 -1.91 0.71
C PHE A 88 6.16 -1.97 1.58
N ILE A 89 5.96 -2.31 2.85
CA ILE A 89 6.99 -2.37 3.87
C ILE A 89 7.03 -3.78 4.44
N LYS A 90 8.20 -4.41 4.35
CA LYS A 90 8.48 -5.67 5.03
C LYS A 90 9.17 -5.38 6.36
N LEU A 91 8.48 -5.62 7.47
CA LEU A 91 9.09 -5.54 8.80
C LEU A 91 9.95 -6.77 9.07
N ASP A 92 11.02 -6.57 9.83
CA ASP A 92 11.91 -7.64 10.25
C ASP A 92 11.17 -8.59 11.20
N ASN A 93 11.37 -9.90 11.01
CA ASN A 93 10.76 -10.97 11.80
C ASN A 93 9.21 -10.94 11.83
N ASP A 94 8.59 -10.36 10.81
CA ASP A 94 7.14 -10.39 10.59
C ASP A 94 6.83 -11.21 9.34
N VAL A 95 5.64 -11.78 9.22
CA VAL A 95 5.21 -12.55 8.03
C VAL A 95 4.46 -11.67 7.04
N TYR A 96 3.81 -10.61 7.52
CA TYR A 96 3.00 -9.73 6.70
C TYR A 96 3.84 -8.74 5.89
N ILE A 97 3.22 -8.20 4.84
CA ILE A 97 3.63 -6.99 4.14
C ILE A 97 2.65 -5.90 4.53
N TYR A 98 3.18 -4.76 4.94
CA TYR A 98 2.37 -3.62 5.37
C TYR A 98 2.29 -2.55 4.29
N VAL A 99 1.19 -1.82 4.25
CA VAL A 99 0.95 -0.73 3.30
C VAL A 99 0.84 0.59 4.06
N TYR A 100 1.75 1.52 3.80
CA TYR A 100 1.74 2.82 4.46
C TYR A 100 1.98 3.97 3.49
N ASP A 101 1.31 5.09 3.74
CA ASP A 101 1.74 6.40 3.25
C ASP A 101 2.91 6.88 4.13
N LEU A 102 4.02 7.24 3.50
CA LEU A 102 5.20 7.78 4.16
C LEU A 102 5.21 9.31 4.02
N VAL A 103 4.71 10.00 5.03
CA VAL A 103 4.81 11.46 5.11
C VAL A 103 6.16 11.85 5.72
N LYS A 104 6.92 12.71 5.05
CA LYS A 104 8.14 13.31 5.63
C LYS A 104 7.75 14.18 6.84
N SER A 105 8.27 13.89 8.02
CA SER A 105 8.24 14.83 9.15
C SER A 105 9.24 15.98 8.87
N ARG A 106 8.76 17.22 8.94
CA ARG A 106 9.59 18.43 8.86
C ARG A 106 10.50 18.60 10.08
#